data_AF-A0A6P8NP49-F1
#
_entry.id   AF-A0A6P8NP49-F1
#
_cell.length_a   1.000
_cell.length_b   1.000
_cell.length_c   1.000
_cell.angle_alpha   90.00
_cell.angle_beta   90.00
_cell.angle_gamma   90.00
#
_symmetry.space_group_name_H-M   'P 1'
#
loop_
_entity.id
_entity.type
_entity.pdbx_description
1 polymer ?
#
loop_
_entity_poly.entity_id
_entity_poly.type
_entity_poly.pdbx_seq_one_letter_code
_entity_poly.pdbx_strand_id
1 'polypeptide(L)'
;MEKLHQEDKVAKPSISWHQQDPDKPMAHLTAVIPKPESRTWTLEWEATPAFSPQTTSLVLIPKQGLYYVYCQVAFRNSGCHAGPALILSSKVFHRQDANQWKPVLLLEGSDTVCEREQGDGKFWYTSISQGALVLLEEGHQLYVNVSHPRLVDYQESKTFFGFMMIS
;
A
#
# COMPACT_ATOMS: atom_id res chain seq x y z
N MET A 1 -30.65 -51.26 -18.72
CA MET A 1 -29.38 -50.51 -18.92
C MET A 1 -29.78 -49.26 -19.69
N GLU A 2 -29.65 -48.02 -19.25
CA GLU A 2 -28.93 -47.36 -18.15
C GLU A 2 -29.81 -46.22 -17.61
N LYS A 3 -29.79 -45.98 -16.30
CA LYS A 3 -30.35 -44.75 -15.71
C LYS A 3 -29.29 -43.66 -15.83
N LEU A 4 -29.52 -42.68 -16.69
CA LEU A 4 -28.68 -41.49 -16.80
C LEU A 4 -28.86 -40.65 -15.51
N HIS A 5 -27.85 -40.66 -14.64
CA HIS A 5 -27.77 -39.75 -13.51
C HIS A 5 -27.58 -38.34 -14.06
N GLN A 6 -28.58 -37.49 -13.89
CA GLN A 6 -28.45 -36.07 -14.14
C GLN A 6 -27.93 -35.45 -12.83
N GLU A 7 -26.63 -35.20 -12.77
CA GLU A 7 -26.04 -34.41 -11.69
C GLU A 7 -26.61 -32.99 -11.75
N ASP A 8 -27.33 -32.60 -10.69
CA ASP A 8 -27.68 -31.22 -10.43
C ASP A 8 -26.39 -30.42 -10.24
N LYS A 9 -25.93 -29.77 -11.33
CA LYS A 9 -24.91 -28.74 -11.24
C LYS A 9 -25.49 -27.58 -10.45
N VAL A 10 -25.26 -27.59 -9.14
CA VAL A 10 -25.43 -26.41 -8.28
C VAL A 10 -24.67 -25.27 -8.94
N ALA A 11 -25.40 -24.31 -9.48
CA ALA A 11 -24.83 -23.12 -10.08
C ALA A 11 -24.02 -22.40 -9.01
N LYS A 12 -22.69 -22.38 -9.14
CA LYS A 12 -21.84 -21.53 -8.32
C LYS A 12 -22.32 -20.09 -8.56
N PRO A 13 -22.71 -19.34 -7.52
CA PRO A 13 -23.06 -17.94 -7.70
C PRO A 13 -21.84 -17.25 -8.33
N SER A 14 -22.07 -16.55 -9.44
CA SER A 14 -21.05 -15.69 -10.03
C SER A 14 -20.76 -14.60 -9.00
N ILE A 15 -19.70 -14.79 -8.22
CA ILE A 15 -19.18 -13.76 -7.33
C ILE A 15 -18.84 -12.58 -8.24
N SER A 16 -19.51 -11.45 -8.07
CA SER A 16 -19.06 -10.21 -8.71
C SER A 16 -17.62 -9.98 -8.26
N TRP A 17 -16.68 -9.70 -9.17
CA TRP A 17 -15.26 -9.45 -8.81
C TRP A 17 -15.09 -8.23 -7.88
N HIS A 18 -16.17 -7.49 -7.63
CA HIS A 18 -16.24 -6.36 -6.71
C HIS A 18 -16.85 -6.70 -5.35
N GLN A 19 -17.44 -7.89 -5.18
CA GLN A 19 -18.02 -8.31 -3.90
C GLN A 19 -16.90 -8.82 -2.99
N GLN A 20 -16.54 -7.99 -2.01
CA GLN A 20 -15.63 -8.40 -0.94
C GLN A 20 -16.27 -9.57 -0.17
N ASP A 21 -15.50 -10.66 -0.05
CA ASP A 21 -15.81 -11.75 0.86
C ASP A 21 -15.54 -11.27 2.30
N PRO A 22 -16.55 -11.13 3.16
CA PRO A 22 -16.36 -10.67 4.54
C PRO A 22 -15.39 -11.57 5.33
N ASP A 23 -15.25 -12.84 4.93
CA ASP A 23 -14.33 -13.78 5.55
C ASP A 23 -12.89 -13.67 5.07
N LYS A 24 -12.65 -12.92 3.98
CA LYS A 24 -11.34 -12.65 3.39
C LYS A 24 -11.14 -11.15 3.15
N PRO A 25 -10.87 -10.39 4.21
CA PRO A 25 -10.63 -8.96 4.12
C PRO A 25 -9.51 -8.62 3.14
N MET A 26 -9.76 -7.61 2.29
CA MET A 26 -8.77 -7.07 1.38
C MET A 26 -9.01 -5.58 1.17
N ALA A 27 -7.94 -4.85 0.88
CA ALA A 27 -8.01 -3.44 0.54
C ALA A 27 -6.96 -3.11 -0.53
N HIS A 28 -7.33 -2.21 -1.42
CA HIS A 28 -6.42 -1.51 -2.31
C HIS A 28 -6.70 -0.01 -2.16
N LEU A 29 -5.65 0.73 -1.87
CA LEU A 29 -5.73 2.13 -1.54
C LEU A 29 -4.75 2.92 -2.40
N THR A 30 -5.17 4.09 -2.84
CA THR A 30 -4.39 5.02 -3.65
C THR A 30 -4.01 6.23 -2.81
N ALA A 31 -2.81 6.77 -3.05
CA ALA A 31 -2.31 7.86 -2.23
C ALA A 31 -3.05 9.17 -2.50
N VAL A 32 -3.38 9.89 -1.43
CA VAL A 32 -4.01 11.22 -1.49
C VAL A 32 -2.93 12.30 -1.42
N ILE A 33 -3.07 13.32 -2.26
CA ILE A 33 -2.16 14.48 -2.25
C ILE A 33 -2.29 15.19 -0.89
N PRO A 34 -1.20 15.32 -0.11
CA PRO A 34 -1.24 15.96 1.19
C PRO A 34 -1.49 17.45 1.05
N LYS A 35 -2.11 18.05 2.09
CA LYS A 35 -2.23 19.51 2.18
C LYS A 35 -0.85 20.17 2.19
N PRO A 36 -0.66 21.37 1.59
CA PRO A 36 0.65 22.01 1.47
C PRO A 36 1.39 22.23 2.79
N GLU A 37 0.65 22.51 3.87
CA GLU A 37 1.18 22.67 5.23
C GLU A 37 1.54 21.36 5.94
N SER A 38 1.14 20.21 5.40
CA SER A 38 1.43 18.90 6.00
C SER A 38 2.93 18.61 5.93
N ARG A 39 3.50 18.28 7.09
CA ARG A 39 4.89 17.82 7.24
C ARG A 39 4.94 16.35 7.66
N THR A 40 3.89 15.58 7.35
CA THR A 40 3.82 14.17 7.70
C THR A 40 4.68 13.34 6.75
N TRP A 41 5.38 12.37 7.30
CA TRP A 41 6.11 11.34 6.54
C TRP A 41 5.18 10.17 6.21
N THR A 42 4.06 10.09 6.93
CA THR A 42 3.00 9.10 6.75
C THR A 42 2.09 9.54 5.61
N LEU A 43 1.88 8.63 4.65
CA LEU A 43 0.96 8.85 3.54
C LEU A 43 -0.50 8.72 3.98
N GLU A 44 -1.37 9.52 3.36
CA GLU A 44 -2.82 9.39 3.44
C GLU A 44 -3.33 8.63 2.22
N TRP A 45 -4.41 7.91 2.44
CA TRP A 45 -4.93 6.93 1.50
C TRP A 45 -6.44 7.11 1.32
N GLU A 46 -6.91 6.87 0.11
CA GLU A 46 -8.33 6.68 -0.19
C GLU A 46 -8.55 5.27 -0.75
N ALA A 47 -9.68 4.66 -0.40
CA ALA A 47 -10.07 3.41 -1.01
C ALA A 47 -10.55 3.66 -2.44
N THR A 48 -10.21 2.74 -3.34
CA THR A 48 -10.79 2.73 -4.70
C THR A 48 -12.34 2.72 -4.56
N PRO A 49 -13.12 3.38 -5.45
CA PRO A 49 -14.40 4.08 -5.18
C PRO A 49 -15.60 3.32 -4.55
N ALA A 50 -15.43 2.08 -4.10
CA ALA A 50 -16.49 1.25 -3.53
C ALA A 50 -16.79 1.55 -2.05
N PHE A 51 -15.93 2.25 -1.31
CA PHE A 51 -16.06 2.38 0.15
C PHE A 51 -15.69 3.76 0.67
N SER A 52 -16.69 4.66 0.72
CA SER A 52 -16.70 5.91 1.50
C SER A 52 -15.67 6.99 1.08
N PRO A 53 -16.04 8.28 1.00
CA PRO A 53 -15.11 9.38 0.68
C PRO A 53 -14.15 9.73 1.84
N GLN A 54 -13.83 8.78 2.71
CA GLN A 54 -13.00 9.01 3.90
C GLN A 54 -11.55 8.67 3.60
N THR A 55 -10.69 9.68 3.70
CA THR A 55 -9.24 9.47 3.66
C THR A 55 -8.75 8.98 5.02
N THR A 56 -7.75 8.12 5.02
CA THR A 56 -7.13 7.63 6.25
C THR A 56 -5.62 7.43 6.06
N SER A 57 -4.84 7.70 7.10
CA SER A 57 -3.43 7.32 7.18
C SER A 57 -3.21 5.96 7.85
N LEU A 58 -4.26 5.41 8.47
CA LEU A 58 -4.23 4.17 9.24
C LEU A 58 -5.28 3.20 8.73
N VAL A 59 -4.85 1.98 8.42
CA VAL A 59 -5.74 0.95 7.89
C VAL A 59 -5.89 -0.16 8.91
N LEU A 60 -7.11 -0.36 9.39
CA LEU A 60 -7.41 -1.33 10.43
C LEU A 60 -7.53 -2.74 9.84
N ILE A 61 -6.90 -3.72 10.50
CA ILE A 61 -7.06 -5.14 10.19
C ILE A 61 -8.31 -5.67 10.92
N PRO A 62 -9.34 -6.11 10.19
CA PRO A 62 -10.62 -6.47 10.81
C PRO A 62 -10.67 -7.92 11.31
N LYS A 63 -9.70 -8.76 10.95
CA LYS A 63 -9.69 -10.19 11.29
C LYS A 63 -8.25 -10.68 11.41
N GLN A 64 -7.97 -11.50 12.43
CA GLN A 64 -6.66 -12.16 12.52
C GLN A 64 -6.45 -13.12 11.34
N GLY A 65 -5.24 -13.16 10.80
CA GLY A 65 -4.89 -14.09 9.74
C GLY A 65 -3.52 -13.87 9.12
N LEU A 66 -3.21 -14.68 8.11
CA LEU A 66 -2.08 -14.49 7.22
C LEU A 66 -2.49 -13.57 6.07
N TYR A 67 -1.80 -12.45 5.92
CA TYR A 67 -2.07 -11.47 4.89
C TYR A 67 -0.90 -11.36 3.92
N TYR A 68 -1.18 -11.21 2.64
CA TYR A 68 -0.22 -10.62 1.72
C TYR A 68 -0.38 -9.10 1.78
N VAL A 69 0.63 -8.40 2.28
CA VAL A 69 0.69 -6.94 2.35
C VAL A 69 1.63 -6.44 1.25
N TYR A 70 1.24 -5.39 0.52
CA TYR A 70 2.04 -4.82 -0.56
C TYR A 70 1.95 -3.30 -0.58
N CYS A 71 3.02 -2.66 -1.05
CA CYS A 71 3.12 -1.21 -1.18
C CYS A 71 4.00 -0.85 -2.37
N GLN A 72 3.56 0.12 -3.17
CA GLN A 72 4.37 0.77 -4.19
C GLN A 72 4.34 2.28 -3.96
N VAL A 73 5.53 2.89 -3.95
CA VAL A 73 5.67 4.35 -3.91
C VAL A 73 6.55 4.79 -5.05
N ALA A 74 5.99 5.61 -5.93
CA ALA A 74 6.73 6.27 -7.01
C ALA A 74 7.28 7.61 -6.54
N PHE A 75 8.51 7.91 -6.93
CA PHE A 75 9.17 9.18 -6.68
C PHE A 75 9.61 9.79 -8.00
N ARG A 76 9.51 11.12 -8.10
CA ARG A 76 9.98 11.88 -9.26
C ARG A 76 10.45 13.26 -8.88
N ASN A 77 11.36 13.81 -9.67
CA ASN A 77 11.71 15.22 -9.60
C ASN A 77 12.20 15.72 -10.96
N SER A 78 12.13 17.03 -11.18
CA SER A 78 12.60 17.67 -12.41
C SER A 78 14.13 17.71 -12.54
N GLY A 79 14.87 17.22 -11.55
CA GLY A 79 16.31 17.25 -11.55
C GLY A 79 16.93 16.78 -10.24
N CYS A 80 18.24 16.62 -10.29
CA CYS A 80 19.08 16.52 -9.12
C CYS A 80 19.69 17.90 -8.83
N HIS A 81 19.75 18.28 -7.55
CA HIS A 81 20.51 19.45 -7.13
C HIS A 81 21.95 19.04 -6.84
N ALA A 82 22.90 19.96 -7.05
CA ALA A 82 24.27 19.75 -6.63
C ALA A 82 24.32 19.43 -5.12
N GLY A 83 24.80 18.25 -4.77
CA GLY A 83 24.71 17.75 -3.39
C GLY A 83 25.02 16.26 -3.28
N PRO A 84 24.87 15.69 -2.06
CA PRO A 84 24.97 14.25 -1.87
C PRO A 84 23.82 13.51 -2.57
N ALA A 85 24.02 12.22 -2.82
CA ALA A 85 22.96 11.34 -3.30
C ALA A 85 21.75 11.36 -2.34
N LEU A 86 20.57 11.24 -2.91
CA LEU A 86 19.29 11.24 -2.21
C LEU A 86 18.86 9.81 -1.93
N ILE A 87 18.64 9.48 -0.65
CA ILE A 87 18.14 8.16 -0.23
C ILE A 87 16.62 8.22 -0.08
N LEU A 88 15.94 7.53 -1.00
CA LEU A 88 14.50 7.33 -1.00
C LEU A 88 14.15 6.08 -0.20
N SER A 89 13.08 6.12 0.58
CA SER A 89 12.59 4.92 1.27
C SER A 89 11.07 4.90 1.38
N SER A 90 10.53 3.68 1.43
CA SER A 90 9.15 3.37 1.73
C SER A 90 9.14 2.29 2.81
N LYS A 91 8.39 2.51 3.89
CA LYS A 91 8.34 1.62 5.05
C LYS A 91 6.91 1.38 5.47
N VAL A 92 6.50 0.11 5.55
CA VAL A 92 5.18 -0.30 6.02
C VAL A 92 5.31 -0.80 7.45
N PHE A 93 4.47 -0.29 8.33
CA PHE A 93 4.45 -0.64 9.75
C PHE A 93 3.09 -1.17 10.17
N HIS A 94 3.06 -1.88 11.30
CA HIS A 94 1.86 -2.04 12.09
C HIS A 94 2.05 -1.56 13.53
N ARG A 95 0.93 -1.24 14.17
CA ARG A 95 0.79 -1.02 15.63
C ARG A 95 -0.55 -1.55 16.11
N GLN A 96 -0.67 -1.97 17.36
CA GLN A 96 -1.91 -2.53 17.91
C GLN A 96 -2.85 -1.45 18.46
N ASP A 97 -2.31 -0.38 19.03
CA ASP A 97 -3.08 0.78 19.49
C ASP A 97 -2.23 2.06 19.40
N ALA A 98 -2.85 3.23 19.66
CA ALA A 98 -2.15 4.51 19.64
C ALA A 98 -1.14 4.69 20.78
N ASN A 99 -1.23 3.85 21.83
CA ASN A 99 -0.40 3.89 23.03
C ASN A 99 0.77 2.89 22.96
N GLN A 100 0.85 2.03 21.95
CA GLN A 100 2.01 1.19 21.70
C GLN A 100 3.18 2.08 21.28
N TRP A 101 4.11 2.25 22.21
CA TRP A 101 5.26 3.14 22.10
C TRP A 101 6.25 2.76 20.98
N LYS A 102 6.14 1.55 20.40
CA LYS A 102 7.01 1.08 19.33
C LYS A 102 6.23 0.39 18.22
N PRO A 103 6.10 1.01 17.04
CA PRO A 103 5.56 0.33 15.87
C PRO A 103 6.52 -0.76 15.38
N VAL A 104 5.96 -1.78 14.74
CA VAL A 104 6.72 -2.90 14.16
C VAL A 104 6.84 -2.72 12.65
N LEU A 105 8.07 -2.79 12.15
CA LEU A 105 8.36 -2.69 10.71
C LEU A 105 8.03 -4.01 10.02
N LEU A 106 7.18 -3.95 9.00
CA LEU A 106 6.78 -5.10 8.19
C LEU A 106 7.56 -5.18 6.88
N LEU A 107 7.64 -4.06 6.16
CA LEU A 107 8.28 -3.97 4.84
C LEU A 107 9.15 -2.71 4.80
N GLU A 108 10.37 -2.82 4.27
CA GLU A 108 11.23 -1.68 3.96
C GLU A 108 11.86 -1.86 2.59
N GLY A 109 11.77 -0.81 1.76
CA GLY A 109 12.51 -0.69 0.52
C GLY A 109 13.18 0.68 0.47
N SER A 110 14.36 0.73 -0.13
CA SER A 110 15.12 1.97 -0.33
C SER A 110 15.73 2.01 -1.73
N ASP A 111 15.92 3.21 -2.24
CA ASP A 111 16.61 3.46 -3.51
C ASP A 111 17.50 4.71 -3.38
N THR A 112 18.57 4.79 -4.18
CA THR A 112 19.50 5.92 -4.17
C THR A 112 19.48 6.61 -5.53
N VAL A 113 19.17 7.91 -5.53
CA VAL A 113 19.13 8.74 -6.75
C VAL A 113 20.06 9.94 -6.61
N CYS A 114 20.30 10.67 -7.71
CA CYS A 114 21.15 11.84 -7.70
C CYS A 114 22.61 11.58 -7.29
N GLU A 115 23.14 10.41 -7.67
CA GLU A 115 24.58 10.16 -7.59
C GLU A 115 25.33 11.13 -8.51
N ARG A 116 26.55 11.52 -8.12
CA ARG A 116 27.38 12.64 -8.62
C ARG A 116 27.51 12.82 -10.15
N GLU A 117 27.04 11.89 -10.96
CA GLU A 117 27.16 11.91 -12.43
C GLU A 117 25.82 11.95 -13.19
N GLN A 118 24.67 11.95 -12.51
CA GLN A 118 23.39 12.23 -13.18
C GLN A 118 23.31 13.72 -13.50
N GLY A 119 23.82 14.05 -14.69
CA GLY A 119 24.03 15.42 -15.18
C GLY A 119 22.93 16.41 -14.76
N ASP A 120 23.38 17.57 -14.32
CA ASP A 120 22.56 18.66 -13.81
C ASP A 120 21.26 18.83 -14.62
N GLY A 121 20.13 18.80 -13.93
CA GLY A 121 18.82 19.12 -14.52
C GLY A 121 18.13 18.02 -15.34
N LYS A 122 18.58 16.75 -15.29
CA LYS A 122 17.80 15.64 -15.87
C LYS A 122 16.67 15.19 -14.95
N PHE A 123 15.45 15.16 -15.48
CA PHE A 123 14.30 14.54 -14.81
C PHE A 123 14.62 13.09 -14.46
N TRP A 124 14.25 12.67 -13.25
CA TRP A 124 14.35 11.30 -12.81
C TRP A 124 13.03 10.80 -12.24
N TYR A 125 12.85 9.49 -12.34
CA TYR A 125 11.72 8.75 -11.82
C TYR A 125 12.21 7.40 -11.30
N THR A 126 11.74 6.99 -10.14
CA THR A 126 11.95 5.63 -9.61
C THR A 126 10.72 5.19 -8.82
N SER A 127 10.62 3.89 -8.53
CA SER A 127 9.54 3.32 -7.72
C SER A 127 10.07 2.25 -6.79
N ILE A 128 9.63 2.30 -5.54
CA ILE A 128 9.93 1.29 -4.53
C ILE A 128 8.69 0.41 -4.36
N SER A 129 8.77 -0.83 -4.83
CA SER A 129 7.69 -1.82 -4.73
C SER A 129 8.11 -2.97 -3.83
N GLN A 130 7.26 -3.33 -2.87
CA GLN A 130 7.56 -4.30 -1.83
C GLN A 130 6.29 -5.04 -1.40
N GLY A 131 6.45 -6.28 -0.97
CA GLY A 131 5.35 -7.07 -0.41
C GLY A 131 5.82 -8.35 0.26
N ALA A 132 5.07 -8.82 1.25
CA ALA A 132 5.36 -10.06 1.97
C ALA A 132 4.10 -10.66 2.58
N LEU A 133 4.21 -11.94 2.94
CA LEU A 133 3.25 -12.62 3.81
C LEU A 133 3.55 -12.29 5.27
N VAL A 134 2.56 -11.78 5.99
CA VAL A 134 2.68 -11.36 7.39
C VAL A 134 1.48 -11.84 8.19
N LEU A 135 1.72 -12.27 9.43
CA LEU A 135 0.64 -12.56 10.37
C LEU A 135 0.20 -11.26 11.02
N LEU A 136 -1.10 -10.97 10.94
CA LEU A 136 -1.69 -9.77 11.54
C LEU A 136 -2.82 -10.18 12.48
N GLU A 137 -2.93 -9.46 13.58
CA GLU A 137 -4.03 -9.60 14.52
C GLU A 137 -5.15 -8.62 14.18
N GLU A 138 -6.36 -8.98 14.60
CA GLU A 138 -7.48 -8.05 14.59
C GLU A 138 -7.12 -6.79 15.41
N GLY A 139 -7.45 -5.63 14.87
CA GLY A 139 -7.16 -4.34 15.49
C GLY A 139 -5.78 -3.75 15.14
N HIS A 140 -4.88 -4.52 14.51
CA HIS A 140 -3.64 -3.94 13.98
C HIS A 140 -3.94 -2.80 13.00
N GLN A 141 -3.23 -1.69 13.15
CA GLN A 141 -3.30 -0.52 12.28
C GLN A 141 -2.05 -0.47 11.41
N LEU A 142 -2.23 -0.62 10.10
CA LEU A 142 -1.17 -0.50 9.11
C LEU A 142 -1.02 0.96 8.66
N TYR A 143 0.21 1.39 8.42
CA TYR A 143 0.51 2.68 7.81
C TYR A 143 1.84 2.64 7.06
N VAL A 144 2.05 3.65 6.22
CA VAL A 144 3.23 3.74 5.35
C VAL A 144 3.93 5.07 5.58
N ASN A 145 5.22 5.01 5.88
CA ASN A 145 6.10 6.17 5.93
C ASN A 145 7.03 6.22 4.71
N VAL A 146 7.30 7.41 4.22
CA VAL A 146 8.23 7.66 3.11
C VAL A 146 9.27 8.71 3.50
N SER A 147 10.47 8.66 2.91
CA SER A 147 11.53 9.63 3.25
C SER A 147 11.31 11.03 2.64
N HIS A 148 10.69 11.16 1.47
CA HIS A 148 10.52 12.45 0.81
C HIS A 148 9.10 12.60 0.25
N PRO A 149 8.09 12.91 1.08
CA PRO A 149 6.69 13.02 0.66
C PRO A 149 6.49 14.00 -0.51
N ARG A 150 7.24 15.09 -0.56
CA ARG A 150 7.17 16.11 -1.64
C ARG A 150 7.63 15.60 -3.01
N LEU A 151 8.35 14.49 -3.06
CA LEU A 151 8.84 13.88 -4.28
C LEU A 151 7.96 12.71 -4.73
N VAL A 152 6.93 12.33 -3.95
CA VAL A 152 6.03 11.23 -4.28
C VAL A 152 5.15 11.61 -5.48
N ASP A 153 4.99 10.68 -6.40
CA ASP A 153 4.01 10.77 -7.48
C ASP A 153 2.66 10.19 -7.02
N TYR A 154 1.73 11.07 -6.63
CA TYR A 154 0.43 10.73 -6.06
C TYR A 154 -0.62 10.26 -7.08
N GLN A 155 -0.24 10.00 -8.33
CA GLN A 155 -1.15 9.37 -9.27
C GLN A 155 -1.54 7.96 -8.79
N GLU A 156 -2.83 7.64 -8.86
CA GLU A 156 -3.42 6.38 -8.37
C GLU A 156 -2.66 5.13 -8.87
N SER A 157 -2.26 5.12 -10.15
CA SER A 157 -1.54 3.99 -10.76
C SER A 157 -0.06 3.90 -10.37
N LYS A 158 0.47 4.87 -9.64
CA LYS A 158 1.90 5.01 -9.33
C LYS A 158 2.20 4.75 -7.86
N THR A 159 1.35 5.24 -6.97
CA THR A 159 1.51 5.10 -5.53
C THR A 159 0.26 4.51 -4.90
N PHE A 160 0.39 3.28 -4.39
CA PHE A 160 -0.70 2.50 -3.83
C PHE A 160 -0.22 1.58 -2.71
N PHE A 161 -1.14 1.22 -1.82
CA PHE A 161 -0.92 0.36 -0.68
C PHE A 161 -2.11 -0.58 -0.50
N GLY A 162 -1.88 -1.81 -0.09
CA GLY A 162 -2.99 -2.73 0.13
C GLY A 162 -2.59 -4.02 0.83
N PHE A 163 -3.61 -4.83 1.05
CA PHE A 163 -3.48 -6.16 1.61
C PHE A 163 -4.60 -7.08 1.14
N MET A 164 -4.38 -8.38 1.27
CA MET A 164 -5.40 -9.41 1.09
C MET A 164 -5.16 -10.58 2.06
N MET A 165 -6.21 -11.02 2.73
CA MET A 165 -6.16 -12.20 3.60
C MET A 165 -6.03 -13.47 2.74
N ILE A 166 -5.13 -14.36 3.15
CA ILE A 166 -4.85 -15.64 2.50
C ILE A 166 -5.50 -16.78 3.27
N SER A 167 -5.36 -16.78 4.61
CA SER A 167 -5.87 -17.83 5.51
C SER A 167 -6.08 -17.31 6.93
#